data_AF-A0A960QPB1-F1
#
_entry.id   AF-A0A960QPB1-F1
#
_cell.length_a   1.000
_cell.length_b   1.000
_cell.length_c   1.000
_cell.angle_alpha   90.00
_cell.angle_beta   90.00
_cell.angle_gamma   90.00
#
_symmetry.space_group_name_H-M   'P 1'
#
loop_
_entity.id
_entity.type
_entity.pdbx_description
1 polymer ?
#
loop_
_entity_poly.entity_id
_entity_poly.type
_entity_poly.pdbx_seq_one_letter_code
_entity_poly.pdbx_strand_id
1 'polypeptide(L)'
;MELGKSPATTGSPFSPTATPQGWFSLAALGSFISNIFAYLSRAFWGDPPSLYRYDITPLPQLISPETLATYIQTEFTPKIELAEREIEQKHSIQAGRMIDLLTRMKDEVERAVREDQTVEHNYAPVNLELARVEGLVKGLAAILPTYPTVPHVAPDPRVHVSFGLTNGGNTCFINTILQIVFVVPELVQHIVFGEGQHLLVRELYQEYVRTHQAGDFLSHPNLSTRLRSIVPQFEGYVQHDAFDFLHSVLIEPLKNSETNPLFFRFEERSYYHDYETHQEQITEYFEEDGGRVPSSGKGYHSSLQLVLPKEAPYSTMEELIQRSFYEEIPKQADGPEIEFARREAAPIRLKLANKRQRIRPPSFLFVDFKRHSVTAQQFRDRGSFQGAKNTTPVAFS
;
A
#
# COMPACT_ATOMS: atom_id res chain seq x y z
N MET A 1 45.01 -42.94 -17.70
CA MET A 1 45.37 -43.75 -16.52
C MET A 1 46.50 -43.01 -15.84
N GLU A 2 46.24 -42.52 -14.61
CA GLU A 2 47.19 -42.11 -13.54
C GLU A 2 48.34 -41.12 -13.84
N LEU A 3 48.85 -40.30 -12.91
CA LEU A 3 48.39 -39.53 -11.74
C LEU A 3 49.66 -38.82 -11.21
N GLY A 4 49.58 -37.53 -10.87
CA GLY A 4 50.45 -36.84 -9.90
C GLY A 4 51.88 -36.45 -10.34
N LYS A 5 52.56 -35.45 -9.77
CA LYS A 5 52.30 -34.48 -8.67
C LYS A 5 53.38 -33.38 -8.68
N SER A 6 52.98 -32.13 -8.34
CA SER A 6 53.71 -30.98 -7.72
C SER A 6 54.94 -30.37 -8.44
N PRO A 7 55.37 -29.10 -8.20
CA PRO A 7 55.26 -28.23 -6.99
C PRO A 7 54.65 -26.82 -7.30
N ALA A 8 54.55 -25.77 -6.48
CA ALA A 8 55.30 -25.27 -5.33
C ALA A 8 54.49 -24.20 -4.54
N THR A 9 54.92 -23.94 -3.30
CA THR A 9 54.44 -22.90 -2.37
C THR A 9 55.45 -21.76 -2.21
N THR A 10 54.99 -20.49 -2.22
CA THR A 10 55.60 -19.29 -1.59
C THR A 10 54.48 -18.24 -1.43
N GLY A 11 54.02 -17.88 -0.23
CA GLY A 11 54.52 -16.78 0.62
C GLY A 11 53.41 -15.70 0.76
N SER A 12 52.79 -15.47 1.92
CA SER A 12 53.11 -14.48 2.97
C SER A 12 51.81 -13.68 3.34
N PRO A 13 51.74 -12.81 4.37
CA PRO A 13 50.80 -13.00 5.48
C PRO A 13 49.88 -11.78 5.72
N PHE A 14 48.69 -11.95 6.30
CA PHE A 14 48.02 -10.83 6.98
C PHE A 14 47.16 -11.33 8.14
N SER A 15 47.53 -10.91 9.36
CA SER A 15 46.72 -10.96 10.57
C SER A 15 45.69 -9.81 10.57
N PRO A 16 44.47 -10.02 11.08
CA PRO A 16 43.50 -8.94 11.27
C PRO A 16 43.70 -8.30 12.65
N THR A 17 44.12 -7.04 12.67
CA THR A 17 43.96 -6.16 13.83
C THR A 17 42.54 -5.61 13.84
N ALA A 18 41.85 -5.91 14.93
CA ALA A 18 40.54 -5.37 15.28
C ALA A 18 40.60 -3.90 15.70
N THR A 19 39.39 -3.32 15.82
CA THR A 19 38.96 -2.05 16.44
C THR A 19 38.75 -0.85 15.49
N PRO A 20 37.89 0.12 15.86
CA PRO A 20 36.42 -0.02 15.87
C PRO A 20 35.76 1.20 15.20
N GLN A 21 34.97 1.00 14.15
CA GLN A 21 34.22 2.13 13.56
C GLN A 21 32.86 2.30 14.23
N GLY A 22 32.79 3.35 15.04
CA GLY A 22 31.86 4.45 14.79
C GLY A 22 30.38 4.08 14.86
N TRP A 23 29.86 4.11 16.08
CA TRP A 23 28.44 4.14 16.38
C TRP A 23 27.76 5.30 15.63
N PHE A 24 26.94 4.98 14.62
CA PHE A 24 25.83 5.85 14.24
C PHE A 24 24.65 5.54 15.15
N SER A 25 24.13 6.57 15.81
CA SER A 25 23.38 6.43 17.05
C SER A 25 22.06 5.66 16.85
N LEU A 26 21.85 4.66 17.71
CA LEU A 26 20.56 3.99 17.93
C LEU A 26 19.43 5.00 18.27
N ALA A 27 19.75 6.25 18.60
CA ALA A 27 18.78 7.30 18.82
C ALA A 27 18.16 7.85 17.51
N ALA A 28 18.87 7.80 16.37
CA ALA A 28 18.32 8.21 15.08
C ALA A 28 17.42 7.13 14.47
N LEU A 29 17.80 5.85 14.60
CA LEU A 29 16.97 4.71 14.23
C LEU A 29 15.79 4.55 15.20
N GLY A 30 16.00 4.82 16.49
CA GLY A 30 14.96 4.87 17.51
C GLY A 30 13.94 5.97 17.28
N SER A 31 14.35 7.18 16.86
CA SER A 31 13.43 8.27 16.52
C SER A 31 12.65 8.01 15.22
N PHE A 32 13.28 7.36 14.23
CA PHE A 32 12.62 6.98 12.97
C PHE A 32 11.63 5.81 13.15
N ILE A 33 12.02 4.77 13.90
CA ILE A 33 11.16 3.64 14.26
C ILE A 33 10.06 4.07 15.23
N SER A 34 10.33 4.97 16.18
CA SER A 34 9.30 5.56 17.06
C SER A 34 8.28 6.38 16.29
N ASN A 35 8.67 7.06 15.20
CA ASN A 35 7.74 7.78 14.32
C ASN A 35 6.90 6.83 13.45
N ILE A 36 7.46 5.70 13.01
CA ILE A 36 6.73 4.66 12.25
C ILE A 36 5.81 3.84 13.16
N PHE A 37 6.25 3.49 14.37
CA PHE A 37 5.40 2.85 15.38
C PHE A 37 4.31 3.80 15.86
N ALA A 38 4.60 5.08 16.08
CA ALA A 38 3.56 6.09 16.38
C ALA A 38 2.58 6.23 15.21
N TYR A 39 3.04 6.20 13.96
CA TYR A 39 2.20 6.29 12.77
C TYR A 39 1.28 5.06 12.58
N LEU A 40 1.80 3.85 12.85
CA LEU A 40 1.02 2.60 12.72
C LEU A 40 0.17 2.28 13.96
N SER A 41 0.57 2.73 15.16
CA SER A 41 -0.29 2.69 16.35
C SER A 41 -1.46 3.68 16.21
N ARG A 42 -1.23 4.90 15.66
CA ARG A 42 -2.24 5.95 15.42
C ARG A 42 -3.39 5.60 14.45
N ALA A 43 -3.22 4.57 13.63
CA ALA A 43 -4.24 4.16 12.65
C ALA A 43 -5.09 2.97 13.12
N PHE A 44 -4.63 2.21 14.14
CA PHE A 44 -5.23 0.94 14.54
C PHE A 44 -5.57 0.82 16.03
N TRP A 45 -4.93 1.61 16.90
CA TRP A 45 -5.18 1.63 18.34
C TRP A 45 -5.41 3.10 18.73
N GLY A 46 -6.56 3.46 19.30
CA GLY A 46 -6.80 4.83 19.78
C GLY A 46 -5.58 5.39 20.54
N ASP A 47 -5.26 6.67 20.32
CA ASP A 47 -3.90 7.19 20.59
C ASP A 47 -3.35 6.86 21.99
N PRO A 48 -2.04 6.56 22.13
CA PRO A 48 -1.38 6.61 23.43
C PRO A 48 -1.37 8.06 23.96
N PRO A 49 -1.28 8.25 25.29
CA PRO A 49 -1.43 9.57 25.88
C PRO A 49 -0.28 10.48 25.47
N SER A 50 -0.64 11.62 24.86
CA SER A 50 0.18 12.79 24.55
C SER A 50 1.27 12.66 23.46
N LEU A 51 0.91 13.10 22.25
CA LEU A 51 1.38 14.38 21.72
C LEU A 51 0.33 14.79 20.66
N TYR A 52 -0.60 15.64 21.08
CA TYR A 52 -1.75 16.16 20.31
C TYR A 52 -2.88 15.14 20.05
N ARG A 53 -3.34 14.50 21.13
CA ARG A 53 -4.71 13.97 21.15
C ARG A 53 -5.62 15.17 21.27
N TYR A 54 -6.31 15.52 20.18
CA TYR A 54 -7.34 16.55 20.25
C TYR A 54 -8.61 15.94 20.83
N ASP A 55 -8.52 15.41 22.03
CA ASP A 55 -9.72 15.04 22.76
C ASP A 55 -10.46 16.35 23.05
N ILE A 56 -11.73 16.39 22.65
CA ILE A 56 -12.64 17.44 23.09
C ILE A 56 -13.00 17.03 24.51
N THR A 57 -12.58 17.81 25.49
CA THR A 57 -13.09 17.64 26.85
C THR A 57 -14.61 17.79 26.75
N PRO A 58 -15.42 16.75 27.02
CA PRO A 58 -16.85 16.83 26.78
C PRO A 58 -17.42 18.00 27.57
N LEU A 59 -18.30 18.76 26.92
CA LEU A 59 -18.89 19.95 27.49
C LEU A 59 -19.55 19.61 28.85
N PRO A 60 -19.32 20.39 29.92
CA PRO A 60 -19.97 20.17 31.21
C PRO A 60 -21.51 20.19 31.06
N GLN A 61 -22.22 19.30 31.77
CA GLN A 61 -23.68 19.15 31.65
C GLN A 61 -24.50 20.36 32.16
N LEU A 62 -23.89 21.29 32.88
CA LEU A 62 -24.51 22.54 33.33
C LEU A 62 -23.75 23.72 32.70
N ILE A 63 -24.45 24.50 31.89
CA ILE A 63 -23.86 25.53 31.04
C ILE A 63 -24.38 26.88 31.50
N SER A 64 -23.66 27.56 32.38
CA SER A 64 -23.79 29.02 32.43
C SER A 64 -23.01 29.63 31.25
N PRO A 65 -23.40 30.80 30.72
CA PRO A 65 -22.64 31.49 29.67
C PRO A 65 -21.17 31.72 30.04
N GLU A 66 -20.89 31.94 31.32
CA GLU A 66 -19.54 32.13 31.86
C GLU A 66 -18.72 30.83 31.81
N THR A 67 -19.36 29.69 32.07
CA THR A 67 -18.73 28.36 31.95
C THR A 67 -18.43 28.02 30.49
N LEU A 68 -19.36 28.35 29.58
CA LEU A 68 -19.16 28.17 28.14
C LEU A 68 -18.05 29.08 27.60
N ALA A 69 -18.02 30.35 28.01
CA ALA A 69 -16.96 31.27 27.63
C ALA A 69 -15.58 30.81 28.13
N THR A 70 -15.52 30.30 29.37
CA THR A 70 -14.29 29.74 29.94
C THR A 70 -13.85 28.49 29.19
N TYR A 71 -14.78 27.60 28.84
CA TYR A 71 -14.51 26.41 28.04
C TYR A 71 -13.96 26.77 26.65
N ILE A 72 -14.55 27.76 25.97
CA ILE A 72 -14.05 28.24 24.68
C ILE A 72 -12.63 28.79 24.83
N GLN A 73 -12.38 29.65 25.83
CA GLN A 73 -11.04 30.22 26.00
C GLN A 73 -9.97 29.16 26.32
N THR A 74 -10.31 28.13 27.09
CA THR A 74 -9.35 27.13 27.57
C THR A 74 -9.16 25.96 26.59
N GLU A 75 -10.21 25.56 25.87
CA GLU A 75 -10.22 24.39 24.99
C GLU A 75 -10.30 24.77 23.51
N PHE A 76 -11.06 25.79 23.12
CA PHE A 76 -11.19 26.19 21.71
C PHE A 76 -10.01 27.02 21.23
N THR A 77 -9.69 28.11 21.92
CA THR A 77 -8.71 29.09 21.45
C THR A 77 -7.34 28.46 21.12
N PRO A 78 -6.77 27.56 21.94
CA PRO A 78 -5.49 26.92 21.61
C PRO A 78 -5.55 26.03 20.36
N LYS A 79 -6.69 25.38 20.11
CA LYS A 79 -6.90 24.50 18.93
C LYS A 79 -7.13 25.33 17.66
N ILE A 80 -7.80 26.48 17.77
CA ILE A 80 -7.94 27.49 16.72
C ILE A 80 -6.58 28.08 16.32
N GLU A 81 -5.76 28.50 17.30
CA GLU A 81 -4.41 29.04 17.04
C GLU A 81 -3.45 28.02 16.42
N LEU A 82 -3.65 26.73 16.73
CA LEU A 82 -2.89 25.66 16.09
C LEU A 82 -3.33 25.45 14.64
N ALA A 83 -4.64 25.46 14.38
CA ALA A 83 -5.18 25.40 13.03
C ALA A 83 -4.69 26.57 12.15
N GLU A 84 -4.67 27.79 12.69
CA GLU A 84 -4.12 28.98 12.03
C GLU A 84 -2.65 28.78 11.62
N ARG A 85 -1.82 28.25 12.52
CA ARG A 85 -0.42 27.94 12.23
C ARG A 85 -0.26 26.88 11.14
N GLU A 86 -1.09 25.85 11.13
CA GLU A 86 -1.05 24.81 10.08
C GLU A 86 -1.47 25.36 8.70
N ILE A 87 -2.43 26.30 8.66
CA ILE A 87 -2.80 27.04 7.43
C ILE A 87 -1.62 27.87 6.92
N GLU A 88 -0.97 28.64 7.80
CA GLU A 88 0.20 29.45 7.44
C GLU A 88 1.36 28.61 6.92
N GLN A 89 1.58 27.42 7.51
CA GLN A 89 2.64 26.48 7.14
C GLN A 89 2.29 25.60 5.93
N LYS A 90 1.04 25.66 5.43
CA LYS A 90 0.54 24.85 4.30
C LYS A 90 0.72 23.33 4.47
N HIS A 91 0.57 22.84 5.69
CA HIS A 91 0.74 21.41 6.00
C HIS A 91 -0.56 20.62 5.74
N SER A 92 -0.63 19.90 4.61
CA SER A 92 -1.86 19.23 4.16
C SER A 92 -2.31 18.02 4.99
N ILE A 93 -1.39 17.29 5.63
CA ILE A 93 -1.71 16.03 6.31
C ILE A 93 -2.46 16.25 7.63
N GLN A 94 -2.19 17.35 8.35
CA GLN A 94 -2.85 17.65 9.62
C GLN A 94 -4.17 18.41 9.44
N ALA A 95 -4.35 19.07 8.30
CA ALA A 95 -5.51 19.90 8.00
C ALA A 95 -6.84 19.14 8.08
N GLY A 96 -6.92 17.92 7.54
CA GLY A 96 -8.16 17.12 7.56
C GLY A 96 -8.64 16.77 8.97
N ARG A 97 -7.73 16.32 9.85
CA ARG A 97 -8.07 16.02 11.25
C ARG A 97 -8.47 17.26 12.03
N MET A 98 -7.85 18.40 11.72
CA MET A 98 -8.16 19.68 12.33
C MET A 98 -9.54 20.19 11.90
N ILE A 99 -9.94 19.99 10.64
CA ILE A 99 -11.30 20.28 10.17
C ILE A 99 -12.33 19.44 10.93
N ASP A 100 -12.13 18.13 11.05
CA ASP A 100 -13.08 17.23 11.73
C ASP A 100 -13.21 17.56 13.22
N LEU A 101 -12.10 17.92 13.86
CA LEU A 101 -12.07 18.37 15.25
C LEU A 101 -12.83 19.68 15.42
N LEU A 102 -12.47 20.70 14.66
CA LEU A 102 -13.06 22.04 14.76
C LEU A 102 -14.55 22.03 14.43
N THR A 103 -14.97 21.21 13.46
CA THR A 103 -16.38 21.01 13.11
C THR A 103 -17.15 20.38 14.26
N ARG A 104 -16.65 19.29 14.86
CA ARG A 104 -17.30 18.66 16.02
C ARG A 104 -17.40 19.58 17.23
N MET A 105 -16.33 20.32 17.49
CA MET A 105 -16.29 21.35 18.53
C MET A 105 -17.38 22.40 18.28
N LYS A 106 -17.44 22.98 17.08
CA LYS A 106 -18.49 23.93 16.66
C LYS A 106 -19.88 23.33 16.89
N ASP A 107 -20.15 22.13 16.42
CA ASP A 107 -21.45 21.47 16.55
C ASP A 107 -21.87 21.27 18.01
N GLU A 108 -20.93 20.90 18.89
CA GLU A 108 -21.18 20.76 20.33
C GLU A 108 -21.53 22.09 21.00
N VAL A 109 -20.80 23.17 20.70
CA VAL A 109 -21.09 24.50 21.26
C VAL A 109 -22.40 25.05 20.71
N GLU A 110 -22.68 24.89 19.42
CA GLU A 110 -23.97 25.30 18.86
C GLU A 110 -25.13 24.52 19.46
N ARG A 111 -24.96 23.22 19.69
CA ARG A 111 -25.97 22.40 20.36
C ARG A 111 -26.23 22.90 21.78
N ALA A 112 -25.18 23.18 22.54
CA ALA A 112 -25.27 23.76 23.88
C ALA A 112 -25.99 25.11 23.90
N VAL A 113 -25.63 26.03 22.99
CA VAL A 113 -26.28 27.34 22.88
C VAL A 113 -27.75 27.20 22.51
N ARG A 114 -28.12 26.24 21.66
CA ARG A 114 -29.53 25.93 21.32
C ARG A 114 -30.31 25.36 22.51
N GLU A 115 -29.71 24.48 23.29
CA GLU A 115 -30.33 23.87 24.47
C GLU A 115 -30.58 24.89 25.61
N ASP A 116 -29.79 25.97 25.68
CA ASP A 116 -29.90 27.01 26.72
C ASP A 116 -30.78 28.23 26.33
N GLN A 117 -31.47 28.21 25.17
CA GLN A 117 -32.28 29.34 24.66
C GLN A 117 -33.50 29.73 25.53
N THR A 118 -33.63 29.21 26.74
CA THR A 118 -34.68 29.58 27.70
C THR A 118 -34.38 30.86 28.48
N VAL A 119 -33.16 31.41 28.37
CA VAL A 119 -32.73 32.63 29.07
C VAL A 119 -32.03 33.60 28.09
N GLU A 120 -32.37 34.90 28.14
CA GLU A 120 -31.72 35.95 27.34
C GLU A 120 -30.27 36.18 27.81
N HIS A 121 -29.36 35.35 27.31
CA HIS A 121 -27.92 35.48 27.56
C HIS A 121 -27.19 36.10 26.36
N ASN A 122 -26.15 36.90 26.64
CA ASN A 122 -25.32 37.50 25.61
C ASN A 122 -24.26 36.52 25.09
N TYR A 123 -24.57 35.85 23.98
CA TYR A 123 -23.69 34.90 23.30
C TYR A 123 -22.72 35.54 22.29
N ALA A 124 -22.61 36.87 22.22
CA ALA A 124 -21.77 37.54 21.22
C ALA A 124 -20.29 37.06 21.20
N PRO A 125 -19.61 36.84 22.35
CA PRO A 125 -18.24 36.31 22.35
C PRO A 125 -18.14 34.88 21.79
N VAL A 126 -19.14 34.04 22.06
CA VAL A 126 -19.22 32.65 21.58
C VAL A 126 -19.41 32.64 20.06
N ASN A 127 -20.34 33.46 19.57
CA ASN A 127 -20.63 33.56 18.13
C ASN A 127 -19.43 34.06 17.31
N LEU A 128 -18.60 34.95 17.88
CA LEU A 128 -17.37 35.43 17.24
C LEU A 128 -16.36 34.29 17.03
N GLU A 129 -16.16 33.44 18.03
CA GLU A 129 -15.24 32.29 17.93
C GLU A 129 -15.79 31.21 16.99
N LEU A 130 -17.10 30.96 16.97
CA LEU A 130 -17.72 30.04 15.99
C LEU A 130 -17.51 30.52 14.55
N ALA A 131 -17.65 31.82 14.30
CA ALA A 131 -17.37 32.40 12.99
C ALA A 131 -15.88 32.28 12.60
N ARG A 132 -14.96 32.43 13.56
CA ARG A 132 -13.53 32.21 13.36
C ARG A 132 -13.24 30.75 12.99
N VAL A 133 -13.82 29.79 13.71
CA VAL A 133 -13.73 28.36 13.39
C VAL A 133 -14.21 28.06 11.96
N GLU A 134 -15.35 28.63 11.56
CA GLU A 134 -15.88 28.45 10.21
C GLU A 134 -14.96 29.01 9.12
N GLY A 135 -14.35 30.18 9.37
CA GLY A 135 -13.31 30.73 8.50
C GLY A 135 -12.09 29.81 8.37
N LEU A 136 -11.66 29.19 9.47
CA LEU A 136 -10.52 28.26 9.47
C LEU A 136 -10.84 26.93 8.79
N VAL A 137 -12.01 26.35 9.02
CA VAL A 137 -12.47 25.14 8.32
C VAL A 137 -12.45 25.39 6.80
N LYS A 138 -12.96 26.54 6.36
CA LYS A 138 -12.94 26.94 4.94
C LYS A 138 -11.52 27.15 4.42
N GLY A 139 -10.63 27.78 5.19
CA GLY A 139 -9.23 27.98 4.82
C GLY A 139 -8.43 26.68 4.74
N LEU A 140 -8.59 25.79 5.72
CA LEU A 140 -7.99 24.45 5.72
C LEU A 140 -8.51 23.60 4.57
N ALA A 141 -9.81 23.64 4.28
CA ALA A 141 -10.42 22.93 3.15
C ALA A 141 -9.86 23.39 1.80
N ALA A 142 -9.44 24.66 1.68
CA ALA A 142 -8.79 25.18 0.49
C ALA A 142 -7.32 24.77 0.34
N ILE A 143 -6.66 24.37 1.44
CA ILE A 143 -5.26 23.92 1.48
C ILE A 143 -5.16 22.40 1.34
N LEU A 144 -6.18 21.67 1.80
CA LEU A 144 -6.30 20.26 1.47
C LEU A 144 -6.26 20.14 -0.05
N PRO A 145 -5.37 19.29 -0.60
CA PRO A 145 -5.57 18.83 -1.96
C PRO A 145 -7.02 18.37 -2.01
N THR A 146 -7.75 18.78 -3.04
CA THR A 146 -9.05 18.21 -3.36
C THR A 146 -8.83 16.73 -3.71
N TYR A 147 -8.47 15.94 -2.71
CA TYR A 147 -8.65 14.51 -2.73
C TYR A 147 -10.15 14.35 -2.90
N PRO A 148 -10.61 13.66 -3.96
CA PRO A 148 -12.00 13.28 -4.01
C PRO A 148 -12.31 12.65 -2.66
N THR A 149 -13.25 13.23 -1.91
CA THR A 149 -13.74 12.66 -0.67
C THR A 149 -14.01 11.20 -0.98
N VAL A 150 -13.30 10.27 -0.33
CA VAL A 150 -13.52 8.84 -0.54
C VAL A 150 -15.01 8.65 -0.32
N PRO A 151 -15.79 8.31 -1.36
CA PRO A 151 -17.22 8.18 -1.21
C PRO A 151 -17.46 7.23 -0.04
N HIS A 152 -18.42 7.54 0.83
CA HIS A 152 -18.91 6.55 1.76
C HIS A 152 -19.53 5.43 0.91
N VAL A 153 -18.70 4.45 0.56
CA VAL A 153 -19.14 3.26 -0.16
C VAL A 153 -19.98 2.48 0.84
N ALA A 154 -21.24 2.23 0.49
CA ALA A 154 -22.07 1.35 1.29
C ALA A 154 -21.31 0.03 1.50
N PRO A 155 -21.33 -0.56 2.71
CA PRO A 155 -20.62 -1.80 2.96
C PRO A 155 -21.05 -2.84 1.92
N ASP A 156 -20.08 -3.40 1.20
CA ASP A 156 -20.34 -4.41 0.20
C ASP A 156 -20.97 -5.63 0.91
N PRO A 157 -22.19 -6.05 0.54
CA PRO A 157 -22.86 -7.17 1.21
C PRO A 157 -22.08 -8.49 1.09
N ARG A 158 -21.10 -8.57 0.20
CA ARG A 158 -20.18 -9.71 0.05
C ARG A 158 -19.07 -9.71 1.10
N VAL A 159 -18.89 -8.62 1.86
CA VAL A 159 -17.84 -8.49 2.88
C VAL A 159 -18.44 -8.70 4.26
N HIS A 160 -17.90 -9.65 5.01
CA HIS A 160 -18.27 -9.89 6.40
C HIS A 160 -17.64 -8.86 7.34
N VAL A 161 -18.30 -8.66 8.48
CA VAL A 161 -17.77 -7.84 9.57
C VAL A 161 -16.42 -8.41 10.03
N SER A 162 -15.49 -7.52 10.33
CA SER A 162 -14.15 -7.86 10.78
C SER A 162 -13.87 -7.36 12.20
N PHE A 163 -12.78 -7.83 12.78
CA PHE A 163 -12.33 -7.43 14.11
C PHE A 163 -10.81 -7.33 14.19
N GLY A 164 -10.30 -6.59 15.18
CA GLY A 164 -8.88 -6.35 15.35
C GLY A 164 -8.07 -7.61 15.64
N LEU A 165 -6.87 -7.71 15.07
CA LEU A 165 -5.90 -8.78 15.33
C LEU A 165 -4.70 -8.25 16.10
N THR A 166 -4.22 -8.99 17.10
CA THR A 166 -3.00 -8.60 17.83
C THR A 166 -1.78 -8.62 16.92
N ASN A 167 -0.93 -7.61 17.04
CA ASN A 167 0.38 -7.57 16.39
C ASN A 167 1.38 -8.36 17.24
N GLY A 168 1.73 -9.56 16.79
CA GLY A 168 2.65 -10.49 17.46
C GLY A 168 4.14 -10.15 17.27
N GLY A 169 4.48 -8.88 17.03
CA GLY A 169 5.84 -8.43 16.71
C GLY A 169 6.06 -8.32 15.20
N ASN A 170 5.92 -7.09 14.67
CA ASN A 170 6.05 -6.77 13.24
C ASN A 170 5.17 -7.65 12.32
N THR A 171 4.03 -8.15 12.79
CA THR A 171 3.12 -9.00 11.99
C THR A 171 2.00 -8.23 11.30
N CYS A 172 2.05 -6.89 11.28
CA CYS A 172 1.03 -6.06 10.65
C CYS A 172 0.82 -6.42 9.16
N PHE A 173 1.90 -6.75 8.43
CA PHE A 173 1.80 -7.18 7.03
C PHE A 173 0.96 -8.46 6.86
N ILE A 174 1.03 -9.40 7.82
CA ILE A 174 0.20 -10.61 7.83
C ILE A 174 -1.24 -10.24 8.22
N ASN A 175 -1.41 -9.49 9.30
CA ASN A 175 -2.74 -9.12 9.81
C ASN A 175 -3.57 -8.40 8.73
N THR A 176 -2.97 -7.47 7.99
CA THR A 176 -3.64 -6.78 6.88
C THR A 176 -4.11 -7.76 5.80
N ILE A 177 -3.28 -8.73 5.40
CA ILE A 177 -3.66 -9.73 4.40
C ILE A 177 -4.79 -10.64 4.92
N LEU A 178 -4.73 -11.08 6.18
CA LEU A 178 -5.80 -11.90 6.76
C LEU A 178 -7.13 -11.13 6.80
N GLN A 179 -7.10 -9.85 7.15
CA GLN A 179 -8.28 -8.99 7.17
C GLN A 179 -8.87 -8.75 5.78
N ILE A 180 -8.09 -8.90 4.70
CA ILE A 180 -8.60 -8.85 3.32
C ILE A 180 -9.18 -10.21 2.92
N VAL A 181 -8.47 -11.30 3.18
CA VAL A 181 -8.84 -12.64 2.69
C VAL A 181 -10.00 -13.24 3.49
N PHE A 182 -10.00 -13.11 4.83
CA PHE A 182 -10.95 -13.83 5.69
C PHE A 182 -12.36 -13.24 5.71
N VAL A 183 -12.50 -11.97 5.30
CA VAL A 183 -13.78 -11.26 5.32
C VAL A 183 -14.55 -11.40 4.01
N VAL A 184 -13.91 -11.90 2.94
CA VAL A 184 -14.56 -12.10 1.64
C VAL A 184 -14.81 -13.61 1.44
N PRO A 185 -16.05 -14.11 1.51
CA PRO A 185 -16.37 -15.54 1.46
C PRO A 185 -15.82 -16.25 0.22
N GLU A 186 -15.86 -15.58 -0.92
CA GLU A 186 -15.37 -16.12 -2.19
C GLU A 186 -13.83 -16.25 -2.16
N LEU A 187 -13.10 -15.30 -1.55
CA LEU A 187 -11.66 -15.43 -1.34
C LEU A 187 -11.36 -16.55 -0.33
N VAL A 188 -12.15 -16.69 0.73
CA VAL A 188 -12.02 -17.81 1.66
C VAL A 188 -12.17 -19.14 0.93
N GLN A 189 -13.20 -19.29 0.09
CA GLN A 189 -13.43 -20.51 -0.67
C GLN A 189 -12.25 -20.85 -1.59
N HIS A 190 -11.72 -19.88 -2.32
CA HIS A 190 -10.68 -20.12 -3.32
C HIS A 190 -9.25 -20.10 -2.78
N ILE A 191 -9.00 -19.36 -1.70
CA ILE A 191 -7.68 -19.24 -1.05
C ILE A 191 -7.55 -20.21 0.12
N VAL A 192 -8.40 -20.08 1.13
CA VAL A 192 -8.27 -20.84 2.40
C VAL A 192 -8.63 -22.31 2.18
N PHE A 193 -9.73 -22.57 1.48
CA PHE A 193 -10.20 -23.93 1.17
C PHE A 193 -9.80 -24.40 -0.23
N GLY A 194 -8.95 -23.64 -0.93
CA GLY A 194 -8.39 -24.04 -2.21
C GLY A 194 -7.63 -25.37 -2.12
N GLU A 195 -7.64 -26.12 -3.22
CA GLU A 195 -6.84 -27.33 -3.37
C GLU A 195 -5.35 -26.99 -3.29
N GLY A 196 -4.58 -27.78 -2.53
CA GLY A 196 -3.16 -27.52 -2.27
C GLY A 196 -2.88 -26.57 -1.09
N GLN A 197 -3.91 -25.95 -0.49
CA GLN A 197 -3.70 -25.03 0.63
C GLN A 197 -3.22 -25.74 1.91
N HIS A 198 -2.37 -25.04 2.68
CA HIS A 198 -1.84 -25.53 3.95
C HIS A 198 -2.92 -25.65 5.04
N LEU A 199 -2.91 -26.77 5.79
CA LEU A 199 -3.90 -27.06 6.84
C LEU A 199 -3.97 -25.97 7.91
N LEU A 200 -2.81 -25.44 8.33
CA LEU A 200 -2.73 -24.34 9.30
C LEU A 200 -3.53 -23.10 8.89
N VAL A 201 -3.59 -22.76 7.59
CA VAL A 201 -4.38 -21.61 7.10
C VAL A 201 -5.87 -21.86 7.35
N ARG A 202 -6.34 -23.08 7.11
CA ARG A 202 -7.72 -23.51 7.37
C ARG A 202 -8.06 -23.48 8.86
N GLU A 203 -7.18 -24.01 9.70
CA GLU A 203 -7.35 -23.99 11.16
C GLU A 203 -7.45 -22.56 11.70
N LEU A 204 -6.60 -21.65 11.23
CA LEU A 204 -6.61 -20.25 11.66
C LEU A 204 -7.83 -19.50 11.17
N TYR A 205 -8.36 -19.83 9.99
CA TYR A 205 -9.66 -19.29 9.56
C TYR A 205 -10.80 -19.79 10.46
N GLN A 206 -10.80 -21.08 10.83
CA GLN A 206 -11.80 -21.61 11.76
C GLN A 206 -11.69 -20.98 13.16
N GLU A 207 -10.47 -20.67 13.62
CA GLU A 207 -10.24 -19.89 14.83
C GLU A 207 -10.79 -18.47 14.71
N TYR A 208 -10.50 -17.78 13.60
CA TYR A 208 -11.05 -16.46 13.30
C TYR A 208 -12.59 -16.43 13.34
N VAL A 209 -13.24 -17.40 12.69
CA VAL A 209 -14.71 -17.53 12.68
C VAL A 209 -15.26 -17.77 14.09
N ARG A 210 -14.63 -18.64 14.89
CA ARG A 210 -15.05 -18.91 16.28
C ARG A 210 -14.94 -17.67 17.15
N THR A 211 -13.85 -16.92 17.04
CA THR A 211 -13.68 -15.66 17.79
C THR A 211 -14.73 -14.63 17.38
N HIS A 212 -15.01 -14.49 16.09
CA HIS A 212 -16.05 -13.59 15.60
C HIS A 212 -17.43 -13.98 16.15
N GLN A 213 -17.80 -15.26 16.07
CA GLN A 213 -19.09 -15.77 16.56
C GLN A 213 -19.25 -15.64 18.08
N ALA A 214 -18.17 -15.77 18.83
CA ALA A 214 -18.17 -15.56 20.28
C ALA A 214 -18.39 -14.08 20.67
N GLY A 215 -18.26 -13.14 19.72
CA GLY A 215 -18.27 -11.71 20.01
C GLY A 215 -17.07 -11.26 20.85
N ASP A 216 -16.04 -12.11 20.98
CA ASP A 216 -14.86 -11.86 21.80
C ASP A 216 -13.84 -11.03 21.03
N PHE A 217 -14.28 -9.86 20.58
CA PHE A 217 -13.45 -8.91 19.84
C PHE A 217 -12.36 -8.27 20.71
N LEU A 218 -12.50 -8.34 22.04
CA LEU A 218 -11.53 -7.84 23.00
C LEU A 218 -10.32 -8.77 23.16
N SER A 219 -10.45 -10.06 22.84
CA SER A 219 -9.33 -11.02 22.91
C SER A 219 -8.23 -10.74 21.88
N HIS A 220 -8.52 -10.02 20.79
CA HIS A 220 -7.59 -9.69 19.71
C HIS A 220 -6.63 -10.85 19.39
N PRO A 221 -7.08 -12.00 18.88
CA PRO A 221 -6.25 -13.19 18.76
C PRO A 221 -5.00 -12.94 17.91
N ASN A 222 -3.90 -13.57 18.31
CA ASN A 222 -2.65 -13.56 17.54
C ASN A 222 -2.65 -14.71 16.53
N LEU A 223 -3.34 -14.50 15.40
CA LEU A 223 -3.40 -15.49 14.32
C LEU A 223 -2.13 -15.50 13.45
N SER A 224 -1.39 -14.39 13.42
CA SER A 224 -0.31 -14.17 12.46
C SER A 224 1.01 -14.84 12.82
N THR A 225 1.31 -15.04 14.11
CA THR A 225 2.60 -15.63 14.53
C THR A 225 2.76 -17.06 14.03
N ARG A 226 1.68 -17.86 14.04
CA ARG A 226 1.70 -19.26 13.56
C ARG A 226 2.01 -19.32 12.05
N LEU A 227 1.49 -18.38 11.26
CA LEU A 227 1.67 -18.37 9.80
C LEU A 227 3.11 -18.10 9.35
N ARG A 228 3.92 -17.44 10.19
CA ARG A 228 5.34 -17.18 9.87
C ARG A 228 6.14 -18.46 9.64
N SER A 229 5.74 -19.56 10.28
CA SER A 229 6.43 -20.85 10.18
C SER A 229 6.16 -21.62 8.89
N ILE A 230 5.21 -21.17 8.06
CA ILE A 230 4.87 -21.88 6.81
C ILE A 230 6.00 -21.74 5.78
N VAL A 231 6.59 -20.55 5.66
CA VAL A 231 7.67 -20.27 4.72
C VAL A 231 8.87 -19.71 5.48
N PRO A 232 10.06 -20.34 5.39
CA PRO A 232 11.24 -19.96 6.18
C PRO A 232 11.61 -18.47 6.09
N GLN A 233 11.33 -17.83 4.94
CA GLN A 233 11.66 -16.42 4.72
C GLN A 233 10.90 -15.45 5.65
N PHE A 234 9.80 -15.87 6.28
CA PHE A 234 9.00 -15.04 7.20
C PHE A 234 9.22 -15.38 8.67
N GLU A 235 10.10 -16.35 8.97
CA GLU A 235 10.44 -16.72 10.34
C GLU A 235 11.11 -15.56 11.10
N GLY A 236 10.94 -15.57 12.42
CA GLY A 236 11.45 -14.52 13.30
C GLY A 236 10.54 -13.29 13.41
N TYR A 237 11.13 -12.15 13.79
CA TYR A 237 10.41 -10.93 14.16
C TYR A 237 10.62 -9.77 13.17
N VAL A 238 11.14 -10.06 11.98
CA VAL A 238 11.38 -9.03 10.97
C VAL A 238 10.07 -8.68 10.25
N GLN A 239 9.98 -7.44 9.79
CA GLN A 239 8.89 -6.97 8.94
C GLN A 239 9.14 -7.39 7.50
N HIS A 240 8.09 -7.80 6.80
CA HIS A 240 8.16 -8.18 5.39
C HIS A 240 7.11 -7.43 4.56
N ASP A 241 7.22 -7.58 3.25
CA ASP A 241 6.22 -7.10 2.31
C ASP A 241 4.93 -7.94 2.41
N ALA A 242 3.78 -7.26 2.50
CA ALA A 242 2.49 -7.90 2.64
C ALA A 242 2.07 -8.67 1.38
N PHE A 243 2.43 -8.14 0.21
CA PHE A 243 2.15 -8.79 -1.07
C PHE A 243 3.02 -10.04 -1.24
N ASP A 244 4.29 -10.00 -0.85
CA ASP A 244 5.15 -11.19 -0.84
C ASP A 244 4.60 -12.29 0.08
N PHE A 245 4.04 -11.91 1.23
CA PHE A 245 3.36 -12.86 2.13
C PHE A 245 2.10 -13.45 1.52
N LEU A 246 1.20 -12.62 0.98
CA LEU A 246 0.01 -13.06 0.27
C LEU A 246 0.39 -14.07 -0.82
N HIS A 247 1.36 -13.71 -1.66
CA HIS A 247 1.77 -14.53 -2.78
C HIS A 247 2.38 -15.86 -2.28
N SER A 248 3.40 -15.80 -1.43
CA SER A 248 4.21 -16.97 -1.07
C SER A 248 3.47 -17.94 -0.15
N VAL A 249 2.66 -17.44 0.79
CA VAL A 249 1.99 -18.27 1.80
C VAL A 249 0.59 -18.68 1.38
N LEU A 250 -0.16 -17.78 0.73
CA LEU A 250 -1.58 -18.02 0.46
C LEU A 250 -1.87 -18.38 -1.00
N ILE A 251 -1.13 -17.86 -1.97
CA ILE A 251 -1.44 -18.03 -3.40
C ILE A 251 -0.60 -19.11 -4.09
N GLU A 252 0.72 -19.13 -3.91
CA GLU A 252 1.62 -20.09 -4.57
C GLU A 252 1.23 -21.56 -4.32
N PRO A 253 0.78 -21.97 -3.11
CA PRO A 253 0.30 -23.35 -2.89
C PRO A 253 -0.87 -23.78 -3.80
N LEU A 254 -1.60 -22.82 -4.37
CA LEU A 254 -2.81 -23.04 -5.18
C LEU A 254 -2.52 -23.15 -6.68
N LYS A 255 -1.29 -22.89 -7.11
CA LYS A 255 -0.90 -22.73 -8.52
C LYS A 255 -1.09 -23.98 -9.37
N ASN A 256 -1.05 -25.16 -8.76
CA ASN A 256 -1.25 -26.42 -9.47
C ASN A 256 -2.72 -26.68 -9.86
N SER A 257 -3.66 -25.90 -9.32
CA SER A 257 -5.06 -25.95 -9.72
C SER A 257 -5.30 -25.06 -10.93
N GLU A 258 -5.22 -25.62 -12.14
CA GLU A 258 -5.47 -24.89 -13.40
C GLU A 258 -6.87 -24.22 -13.46
N THR A 259 -7.80 -24.67 -12.63
CA THR A 259 -9.18 -24.16 -12.53
C THR A 259 -9.36 -23.09 -11.44
N ASN A 260 -8.32 -22.71 -10.70
CA ASN A 260 -8.49 -21.76 -9.61
C ASN A 260 -8.69 -20.33 -10.18
N PRO A 261 -9.83 -19.66 -9.87
CA PRO A 261 -10.20 -18.39 -10.48
C PRO A 261 -9.33 -17.19 -10.06
N LEU A 262 -8.41 -17.40 -9.11
CA LEU A 262 -7.41 -16.41 -8.71
C LEU A 262 -6.34 -16.21 -9.79
N PHE A 263 -6.13 -17.21 -10.65
CA PHE A 263 -5.15 -17.13 -11.72
C PHE A 263 -5.82 -16.72 -13.02
N PHE A 264 -5.26 -15.73 -13.68
CA PHE A 264 -5.68 -15.29 -15.00
C PHE A 264 -4.55 -15.46 -16.01
N ARG A 265 -4.96 -15.63 -17.27
CA ARG A 265 -4.04 -15.61 -18.40
C ARG A 265 -3.69 -14.18 -18.72
N PHE A 266 -2.39 -13.95 -18.80
CA PHE A 266 -1.80 -12.72 -19.31
C PHE A 266 -1.24 -13.02 -20.69
N GLU A 267 -1.59 -12.19 -21.66
CA GLU A 267 -1.12 -12.30 -23.03
C GLU A 267 -0.38 -11.00 -23.38
N GLU A 268 0.92 -11.12 -23.66
CA GLU A 268 1.69 -10.03 -24.25
C GLU A 268 1.70 -10.17 -25.78
N ARG A 269 1.43 -9.08 -26.49
CA ARG A 269 1.55 -8.95 -27.94
C ARG A 269 2.62 -7.94 -28.27
N SER A 270 3.54 -8.33 -29.13
CA SER A 270 4.63 -7.49 -29.63
C SER A 270 4.36 -7.10 -31.07
N TYR A 271 4.51 -5.81 -31.39
CA TYR A 271 4.38 -5.25 -32.74
C TYR A 271 5.74 -4.71 -33.16
N TYR A 272 6.08 -4.82 -34.45
CA TYR A 272 7.41 -4.50 -34.95
C TYR A 272 7.36 -3.45 -36.04
N HIS A 273 8.37 -2.58 -36.07
CA HIS A 273 8.54 -1.64 -37.16
C HIS A 273 8.85 -2.38 -38.46
N ASP A 274 8.29 -1.87 -39.55
CA ASP A 274 8.48 -2.39 -40.89
C ASP A 274 8.05 -3.87 -41.06
N TYR A 275 7.21 -4.41 -40.16
CA TYR A 275 6.68 -5.76 -40.29
C TYR A 275 5.92 -5.96 -41.62
N GLU A 276 5.07 -5.02 -42.01
CA GLU A 276 4.25 -5.11 -43.23
C GLU A 276 5.10 -5.27 -44.50
N THR A 277 6.29 -4.67 -44.57
CA THR A 277 7.19 -4.78 -45.74
C THR A 277 7.91 -6.13 -45.79
N HIS A 278 7.90 -6.87 -44.69
CA HIS A 278 8.63 -8.13 -44.50
C HIS A 278 7.72 -9.34 -44.24
N GLN A 279 6.40 -9.15 -44.11
CA GLN A 279 5.44 -10.18 -43.71
C GLN A 279 5.54 -11.46 -44.56
N GLU A 280 5.62 -11.35 -45.89
CA GLU A 280 5.71 -12.50 -46.79
C GLU A 280 7.03 -13.29 -46.67
N GLN A 281 8.08 -12.67 -46.10
CA GLN A 281 9.41 -13.24 -45.96
C GLN A 281 9.60 -13.94 -44.60
N ILE A 282 8.80 -13.58 -43.61
CA ILE A 282 8.90 -14.10 -42.25
C ILE A 282 8.17 -15.44 -42.16
N THR A 283 8.84 -16.44 -41.59
CA THR A 283 8.28 -17.80 -41.44
C THR A 283 7.47 -17.98 -40.15
N GLU A 284 7.68 -17.09 -39.18
CA GLU A 284 7.00 -17.13 -37.90
C GLU A 284 5.54 -16.66 -38.03
N TYR A 285 4.71 -17.15 -37.12
CA TYR A 285 3.29 -16.79 -37.09
C TYR A 285 3.09 -15.41 -36.45
N PHE A 286 2.28 -14.60 -37.13
CA PHE A 286 1.75 -13.33 -36.67
C PHE A 286 0.23 -13.36 -36.82
N GLU A 287 -0.46 -12.68 -35.91
CA GLU A 287 -1.91 -12.50 -35.98
C GLU A 287 -2.28 -11.53 -37.13
N GLU A 288 -3.56 -11.48 -37.49
CA GLU A 288 -4.07 -10.62 -38.57
C GLU A 288 -3.79 -9.12 -38.35
N ASP A 289 -3.67 -8.69 -37.08
CA ASP A 289 -3.34 -7.31 -36.71
C ASP A 289 -1.83 -7.01 -36.73
N GLY A 290 -1.00 -7.96 -37.19
CA GLY A 290 0.46 -7.84 -37.19
C GLY A 290 1.11 -8.02 -35.81
N GLY A 291 0.34 -8.42 -34.80
CA GLY A 291 0.86 -8.73 -33.47
C GLY A 291 1.45 -10.13 -33.41
N ARG A 292 2.60 -10.27 -32.74
CA ARG A 292 3.18 -11.57 -32.38
C ARG A 292 2.95 -11.86 -30.90
N VAL A 293 2.40 -13.03 -30.60
CA VAL A 293 2.35 -13.56 -29.23
C VAL A 293 3.61 -14.40 -29.01
N PRO A 294 4.61 -13.92 -28.24
CA PRO A 294 5.80 -14.71 -27.97
C PRO A 294 5.44 -15.97 -27.17
N SER A 295 6.21 -17.04 -27.34
CA SER A 295 6.02 -18.30 -26.59
C SER A 295 6.15 -18.09 -25.08
N SER A 296 6.97 -17.14 -24.64
CA SER A 296 7.10 -16.72 -23.24
C SER A 296 5.95 -15.83 -22.75
N GLY A 297 5.11 -15.32 -23.66
CA GLY A 297 4.02 -14.38 -23.37
C GLY A 297 2.74 -15.02 -22.84
N LYS A 298 2.75 -16.33 -22.56
CA LYS A 298 1.62 -17.07 -22.00
C LYS A 298 1.97 -17.50 -20.58
N GLY A 299 1.63 -16.66 -19.61
CA GLY A 299 1.80 -16.93 -18.18
C GLY A 299 0.46 -16.99 -17.45
N TYR A 300 0.42 -17.74 -16.35
CA TYR A 300 -0.63 -17.63 -15.34
C TYR A 300 -0.15 -16.66 -14.26
N HIS A 301 -0.97 -15.66 -13.97
CA HIS A 301 -0.68 -14.62 -13.00
C HIS A 301 -1.81 -14.55 -11.99
N SER A 302 -1.48 -14.23 -10.74
CA SER A 302 -2.45 -14.02 -9.66
C SER A 302 -2.64 -12.55 -9.30
N SER A 303 -1.85 -11.66 -9.91
CA SER A 303 -1.88 -10.23 -9.61
C SER A 303 -1.44 -9.38 -10.79
N LEU A 304 -1.96 -8.16 -10.86
CA LEU A 304 -1.47 -7.09 -11.74
C LEU A 304 -0.50 -6.19 -10.98
N GLN A 305 0.72 -6.06 -11.49
CA GLN A 305 1.73 -5.17 -10.90
C GLN A 305 1.72 -3.83 -11.63
N LEU A 306 1.45 -2.74 -10.91
CA LEU A 306 1.40 -1.38 -11.45
C LEU A 306 2.60 -0.58 -10.97
N VAL A 307 3.40 -0.07 -11.91
CA VAL A 307 4.58 0.74 -11.59
C VAL A 307 4.16 2.20 -11.48
N LEU A 308 4.40 2.78 -10.30
CA LEU A 308 4.11 4.18 -10.06
C LEU A 308 5.17 5.08 -10.73
N PRO A 309 4.75 6.18 -11.40
CA PRO A 309 5.70 7.15 -11.90
C PRO A 309 6.50 7.77 -10.76
N LYS A 310 7.77 8.05 -11.04
CA LYS A 310 8.62 8.80 -10.11
C LYS A 310 8.16 10.25 -10.10
N GLU A 311 8.09 10.85 -8.92
CA GLU A 311 7.90 12.31 -8.73
C GLU A 311 6.56 12.87 -9.22
N ALA A 312 5.59 12.04 -9.59
CA ALA A 312 4.24 12.52 -9.90
C ALA A 312 3.52 12.94 -8.60
N PRO A 313 2.80 14.08 -8.58
CA PRO A 313 2.05 14.53 -7.40
C PRO A 313 0.92 13.57 -7.02
N TYR A 314 0.32 12.91 -8.02
CA TYR A 314 -0.62 11.79 -7.89
C TYR A 314 -0.64 10.99 -9.19
N SER A 315 -1.32 9.85 -9.19
CA SER A 315 -1.66 9.09 -10.41
C SER A 315 -3.07 8.54 -10.29
N THR A 316 -3.78 8.37 -11.40
CA THR A 316 -5.08 7.68 -11.40
C THR A 316 -4.90 6.19 -11.66
N MET A 317 -5.86 5.38 -11.21
CA MET A 317 -5.87 3.94 -11.49
C MET A 317 -5.93 3.67 -13.00
N GLU A 318 -6.77 4.41 -13.73
CA GLU A 318 -6.89 4.37 -15.19
C GLU A 318 -5.55 4.63 -15.89
N GLU A 319 -4.82 5.68 -15.50
CA GLU A 319 -3.51 5.99 -16.06
C GLU A 319 -2.50 4.86 -15.83
N LEU A 320 -2.48 4.31 -14.62
CA LEU A 320 -1.56 3.22 -14.26
C LEU A 320 -1.89 1.93 -15.02
N ILE A 321 -3.18 1.61 -15.16
CA ILE A 321 -3.66 0.50 -15.98
C ILE A 321 -3.25 0.73 -17.43
N GLN A 322 -3.59 1.88 -18.03
CA GLN A 322 -3.27 2.17 -19.43
C GLN A 322 -1.78 2.03 -19.73
N ARG A 323 -0.91 2.57 -18.86
CA ARG A 323 0.55 2.44 -18.98
C ARG A 323 1.05 1.01 -18.85
N SER A 324 0.39 0.19 -18.04
CA SER A 324 0.77 -1.20 -17.87
C SER A 324 0.37 -2.01 -19.10
N PHE A 325 -0.81 -1.77 -19.66
CA PHE A 325 -1.32 -2.51 -20.81
C PHE A 325 -0.80 -2.04 -22.17
N TYR A 326 -0.16 -0.87 -22.23
CA TYR A 326 0.33 -0.27 -23.46
C TYR A 326 1.71 0.38 -23.28
N GLU A 327 2.70 -0.15 -23.99
CA GLU A 327 4.07 0.38 -24.02
C GLU A 327 4.43 0.75 -25.46
N GLU A 328 4.53 2.05 -25.74
CA GLU A 328 5.11 2.55 -27.00
C GLU A 328 6.63 2.61 -26.90
N ILE A 329 7.31 2.06 -27.91
CA ILE A 329 8.76 2.10 -28.02
C ILE A 329 9.11 3.07 -29.15
N PRO A 330 9.82 4.18 -28.86
CA PRO A 330 10.20 5.14 -29.88
C PRO A 330 11.07 4.49 -30.97
N LYS A 331 10.83 4.83 -32.25
CA LYS A 331 11.62 4.35 -33.40
C LYS A 331 13.13 4.56 -33.26
N GLN A 332 13.52 5.62 -32.55
CA GLN A 332 14.90 6.04 -32.35
C GLN A 332 15.54 5.44 -31.09
N ALA A 333 14.79 4.70 -30.28
CA ALA A 333 15.37 4.02 -29.13
C ALA A 333 16.35 2.93 -29.62
N ASP A 334 17.51 2.81 -28.96
CA ASP A 334 18.42 1.68 -29.08
C ASP A 334 17.80 0.43 -28.43
N GLY A 335 16.63 0.03 -28.94
CA GLY A 335 15.94 -1.18 -28.55
C GLY A 335 16.59 -2.41 -29.20
N PRO A 336 16.48 -3.58 -28.57
CA PRO A 336 16.97 -4.82 -29.15
C PRO A 336 16.24 -5.12 -30.45
N GLU A 337 17.02 -5.39 -31.50
CA GLU A 337 16.50 -5.99 -32.74
C GLU A 337 16.22 -7.47 -32.49
N ILE A 338 15.06 -7.94 -32.94
CA ILE A 338 14.67 -9.35 -32.86
C ILE A 338 14.89 -9.96 -34.24
N GLU A 339 15.62 -11.08 -34.27
CA GLU A 339 15.85 -11.86 -35.48
C GLU A 339 14.68 -12.79 -35.78
N PHE A 340 14.24 -12.78 -37.04
CA PHE A 340 13.18 -13.61 -37.58
C PHE A 340 13.72 -14.48 -38.71
N ALA A 341 13.39 -15.77 -38.67
CA ALA A 341 13.80 -16.71 -39.71
C ALA A 341 13.07 -16.46 -41.04
N ARG A 342 13.84 -16.49 -42.15
CA ARG A 342 13.33 -16.53 -43.52
C ARG A 342 13.42 -17.95 -44.09
N ARG A 343 12.58 -18.27 -45.09
CA ARG A 343 12.57 -19.62 -45.72
C ARG A 343 13.91 -20.00 -46.36
N GLU A 344 14.56 -19.08 -47.07
CA GLU A 344 15.75 -19.37 -47.90
C GLU A 344 16.77 -18.21 -47.93
N ALA A 345 16.82 -17.39 -46.87
CA ALA A 345 17.68 -16.19 -46.83
C ALA A 345 18.16 -15.87 -45.41
N ALA A 346 19.06 -14.90 -45.29
CA ALA A 346 19.53 -14.40 -43.99
C ALA A 346 18.36 -13.90 -43.13
N PRO A 347 18.43 -14.03 -41.79
CA PRO A 347 17.38 -13.57 -40.88
C PRO A 347 17.03 -12.09 -41.06
N ILE A 348 15.77 -11.73 -40.80
CA ILE A 348 15.33 -10.32 -40.71
C ILE A 348 15.52 -9.85 -39.29
N ARG A 349 16.09 -8.66 -39.13
CA ARG A 349 16.09 -7.96 -37.86
C ARG A 349 15.02 -6.89 -37.88
N LEU A 350 14.01 -7.02 -37.02
CA LEU A 350 13.02 -5.97 -36.83
C LEU A 350 13.14 -5.36 -35.44
N LYS A 351 12.86 -4.06 -35.35
CA LYS A 351 12.80 -3.33 -34.09
C LYS A 351 11.40 -3.42 -33.50
N LEU A 352 11.32 -3.66 -32.20
CA LEU A 352 10.06 -3.65 -31.47
C LEU A 352 9.47 -2.22 -31.48
N ALA A 353 8.22 -2.09 -31.91
CA ALA A 353 7.50 -0.83 -32.05
C ALA A 353 6.62 -0.52 -30.84
N ASN A 354 5.86 -1.50 -30.38
CA ASN A 354 5.07 -1.39 -29.16
C ASN A 354 4.75 -2.76 -28.60
N LYS A 355 4.38 -2.79 -27.32
CA LYS A 355 3.80 -3.94 -26.66
C LYS A 355 2.40 -3.62 -26.20
N ARG A 356 1.51 -4.57 -26.41
CA ARG A 356 0.15 -4.53 -25.88
C ARG A 356 -0.05 -5.74 -25.00
N GLN A 357 -0.54 -5.52 -23.81
CA GLN A 357 -0.89 -6.61 -22.91
C GLN A 357 -2.40 -6.76 -22.90
N ARG A 358 -2.86 -7.98 -22.65
CA ARG A 358 -4.28 -8.28 -22.45
C ARG A 358 -4.39 -9.26 -21.32
N ILE A 359 -5.39 -9.05 -20.47
CA ILE A 359 -5.82 -10.03 -19.48
C ILE A 359 -7.26 -10.39 -19.75
N ARG A 360 -7.59 -11.65 -19.49
CA ARG A 360 -8.98 -12.01 -19.24
C ARG A 360 -9.24 -11.72 -17.76
N PRO A 361 -10.08 -10.73 -17.40
CA PRO A 361 -10.23 -10.33 -16.00
C PRO A 361 -10.63 -11.54 -15.13
N PRO A 362 -9.91 -11.80 -14.03
CA PRO A 362 -10.33 -12.81 -13.05
C PRO A 362 -11.54 -12.31 -12.26
N SER A 363 -12.18 -13.23 -11.52
CA SER A 363 -13.21 -12.86 -10.54
C SER A 363 -12.65 -11.97 -9.42
N PHE A 364 -11.37 -12.16 -9.10
CA PHE A 364 -10.63 -11.35 -8.13
C PHE A 364 -9.30 -10.91 -8.73
N LEU A 365 -9.05 -9.61 -8.75
CA LEU A 365 -7.80 -9.05 -9.23
C LEU A 365 -7.04 -8.42 -8.05
N PHE A 366 -5.93 -9.04 -7.66
CA PHE A 366 -4.98 -8.39 -6.77
C PHE A 366 -4.16 -7.38 -7.58
N VAL A 367 -4.15 -6.13 -7.12
CA VAL A 367 -3.36 -5.06 -7.73
C VAL A 367 -2.24 -4.68 -6.78
N ASP A 368 -1.00 -4.89 -7.21
CA ASP A 368 0.20 -4.54 -6.46
C ASP A 368 0.84 -3.27 -7.03
N PHE A 369 0.78 -2.19 -6.27
CA PHE A 369 1.46 -0.95 -6.62
C PHE A 369 2.92 -1.05 -6.22
N LYS A 370 3.82 -1.14 -7.20
CA LYS A 370 5.27 -1.20 -6.98
C LYS A 370 5.78 0.13 -6.43
N ARG A 371 5.76 0.23 -5.11
CA ARG A 371 6.22 1.40 -4.36
C ARG A 371 7.70 1.37 -4.05
N HIS A 372 8.35 0.22 -4.14
CA HIS A 372 9.79 0.12 -3.97
C HIS A 372 10.42 -0.20 -5.33
N SER A 373 11.34 0.64 -5.76
CA SER A 373 12.22 0.37 -6.89
C SER A 373 13.64 0.67 -6.47
N VAL A 374 14.56 -0.22 -6.83
CA VAL A 374 15.99 -0.02 -6.63
C VAL A 374 16.62 -0.05 -8.00
N THR A 375 17.34 1.01 -8.37
CA THR A 375 18.09 0.98 -9.62
C THR A 375 19.28 0.04 -9.47
N ALA A 376 19.68 -0.64 -10.54
CA ALA A 376 20.88 -1.47 -10.55
C ALA A 376 22.12 -0.69 -10.06
N GLN A 377 22.16 0.61 -10.33
CA GLN A 377 23.19 1.52 -9.84
C GLN A 377 23.14 1.70 -8.32
N GLN A 378 21.97 1.98 -7.74
CA GLN A 378 21.81 2.10 -6.29
C GLN A 378 22.21 0.84 -5.54
N PHE A 379 21.89 -0.34 -6.10
CA PHE A 379 22.30 -1.62 -5.52
C PHE A 379 23.81 -1.81 -5.58
N ARG A 380 24.44 -1.53 -6.73
CA ARG A 380 25.90 -1.60 -6.90
C ARG A 380 26.65 -0.66 -5.95
N ASP A 381 26.16 0.57 -5.79
CA ASP A 381 26.87 1.61 -5.03
C ASP A 381 26.74 1.45 -3.52
N ARG A 382 25.60 0.95 -3.02
CA ARG A 382 25.31 0.91 -1.57
C ARG A 382 25.40 -0.48 -0.95
N GLY A 383 25.58 -1.53 -1.75
CA GLY A 383 25.56 -2.93 -1.29
C GLY A 383 24.28 -3.33 -0.54
N SER A 384 23.23 -2.51 -0.63
CA SER A 384 21.98 -2.66 0.13
C SER A 384 20.82 -2.03 -0.62
N PHE A 385 19.63 -2.64 -0.50
CA PHE A 385 18.38 -2.19 -1.11
C PHE A 385 17.75 -1.02 -0.33
N GLN A 386 18.49 0.08 -0.11
CA GLN A 386 17.90 1.32 0.40
C GLN A 386 17.19 2.08 -0.74
N GLY A 387 16.11 1.50 -1.26
CA GLY A 387 15.22 2.16 -2.21
C GLY A 387 14.28 3.13 -1.48
N ALA A 388 14.14 4.35 -1.99
CA ALA A 388 13.12 5.27 -1.52
C ALA A 388 11.73 4.70 -1.84
N LYS A 389 10.82 4.72 -0.86
CA LYS A 389 9.42 4.38 -1.08
C LYS A 389 8.78 5.44 -1.96
N ASN A 390 8.18 5.02 -3.07
CA ASN A 390 7.33 5.85 -3.89
C ASN A 390 6.02 6.14 -3.13
N THR A 391 5.91 7.39 -2.68
CA THR A 391 4.77 7.91 -1.90
C THR A 391 3.66 8.49 -2.78
N THR A 392 3.74 8.36 -4.11
CA THR A 392 2.72 8.87 -5.04
C THR A 392 1.35 8.28 -4.65
N PRO A 393 0.36 9.12 -4.33
CA PRO A 393 -0.99 8.68 -4.05
C PRO A 393 -1.66 8.19 -5.34
N VAL A 394 -2.53 7.19 -5.21
CA VAL A 394 -3.30 6.64 -6.33
C VAL A 394 -4.77 6.98 -6.12
N ALA A 395 -5.36 7.69 -7.08
CA ALA A 395 -6.77 7.99 -7.10
C ALA A 395 -7.55 6.85 -7.78
N PHE A 396 -8.59 6.37 -7.11
CA PHE A 396 -9.58 5.45 -7.67
C PHE A 396 -10.80 6.29 -8.03
N SER A 397 -11.03 6.51 -9.33
CA SER A 397 -12.17 7.29 -9.83
C SER A 397 -13.42 6.43 -10.06
#